data_AF-A0A6B1BX19-F1
#
_entry.id   AF-A0A6B1BX19-F1
#
_cell.length_a   1.000
_cell.length_b   1.000
_cell.length_c   1.000
_cell.angle_alpha   90.00
_cell.angle_beta   90.00
_cell.angle_gamma   90.00
#
_symmetry.space_group_name_H-M   'P 1'
#
loop_
_entity.id
_entity.type
_entity.pdbx_description
1 polymer ?
#
loop_
_entity_poly.entity_id
_entity_poly.type
_entity_poly.pdbx_seq_one_letter_code
_entity_poly.pdbx_strand_id
1 'polypeptide(L)'
;MTRILEKPRSPKWVYDDSGEVIEVILGYDDFKTLIQKVAQETDWETLPPHLQDAVDAMLMDEANEENSETRPLRDLLRETGEVP
;
A
#
# COMPACT_ATOMS: atom_id res chain seq x y z
N MET A 1 0.57 -15.25 29.86
CA MET A 1 -0.46 -14.23 29.56
C MET A 1 -0.09 -13.57 28.24
N THR A 2 -0.64 -14.06 27.14
CA THR A 2 -0.39 -13.53 25.80
C THR A 2 -1.29 -12.32 25.61
N ARG A 3 -0.73 -11.11 25.61
CA ARG A 3 -1.48 -9.88 25.35
C ARG A 3 -1.74 -9.83 23.85
N ILE A 4 -2.95 -10.20 23.43
CA ILE A 4 -3.41 -9.93 22.06
C ILE A 4 -3.53 -8.41 21.97
N LEU A 5 -2.63 -7.78 21.22
CA LEU A 5 -2.74 -6.36 20.88
C LEU A 5 -3.95 -6.24 19.95
N GLU A 6 -5.09 -5.78 20.50
CA GLU A 6 -6.25 -5.48 19.69
C GLU A 6 -5.87 -4.45 18.62
N LYS A 7 -6.10 -4.83 17.36
CA LYS A 7 -5.88 -4.00 16.18
C LYS A 7 -6.62 -2.66 16.37
N PRO A 8 -5.96 -1.49 16.23
CA PRO A 8 -6.63 -0.21 16.42
C PRO A 8 -7.75 -0.08 15.39
N ARG A 9 -9.01 -0.06 15.84
CA ARG A 9 -10.22 0.10 15.01
C ARG A 9 -10.47 1.55 14.57
N SER A 10 -9.64 2.49 15.00
CA SER A 10 -9.81 3.91 14.69
C SER A 10 -8.46 4.61 14.63
N PRO A 11 -8.28 5.58 13.71
CA PRO A 11 -7.09 6.43 13.66
C PRO A 11 -6.81 7.08 15.01
N LYS A 12 -5.54 7.06 15.43
CA LYS A 12 -5.09 7.83 16.60
C LYS A 12 -4.34 9.06 16.13
N TRP A 13 -4.75 10.21 16.63
CA TRP A 13 -4.12 11.49 16.36
C TRP A 13 -3.07 11.77 17.44
N VAL A 14 -1.88 12.15 17.01
CA VAL A 14 -0.78 12.58 17.89
C VAL A 14 -0.65 14.09 17.74
N TYR A 15 -0.62 14.77 18.88
CA TYR A 15 -0.56 16.22 18.96
C TYR A 15 0.77 16.65 19.60
N ASP A 16 1.28 17.82 19.19
CA ASP A 16 2.40 18.47 19.86
C ASP A 16 1.96 19.24 21.13
N ASP A 17 2.92 19.89 21.79
CA ASP A 17 2.67 20.71 22.99
C ASP A 17 1.81 21.95 22.71
N SER A 18 1.69 22.35 21.43
CA SER A 18 0.86 23.48 20.98
C SER A 18 -0.59 23.05 20.67
N GLY A 19 -0.86 21.74 20.62
CA GLY A 19 -2.14 21.17 20.24
C GLY A 19 -2.31 20.96 18.73
N GLU A 20 -1.24 21.11 17.94
CA GLU A 20 -1.24 20.84 16.49
C GLU A 20 -1.06 19.35 16.22
N VAL A 21 -1.75 18.83 15.21
CA VAL A 21 -1.60 17.43 14.79
C VAL A 21 -0.27 17.25 14.09
N ILE A 22 0.58 16.37 14.62
CA ILE A 22 1.88 16.04 14.02
C ILE A 22 1.91 14.67 13.36
N GLU A 23 1.12 13.71 13.85
CA GLU A 23 1.10 12.36 13.32
C GLU A 23 -0.28 11.72 13.41
N VAL A 24 -0.55 10.76 12.53
CA VAL A 24 -1.75 9.91 12.57
C VAL A 24 -1.31 8.46 12.51
N ILE A 25 -1.70 7.69 13.53
CA ILE A 25 -1.45 6.26 13.59
C ILE A 25 -2.70 5.54 13.08
N LEU A 26 -2.55 4.87 11.95
CA LEU A 26 -3.61 4.07 11.32
C LEU A 26 -3.47 2.60 11.66
N GLY A 27 -4.59 1.88 11.64
CA GLY A 27 -4.55 0.42 11.56
C GLY A 27 -3.93 0.00 10.22
N TYR A 28 -3.29 -1.18 10.19
CA TYR A 28 -2.62 -1.66 8.98
C TYR A 28 -3.55 -1.75 7.76
N ASP A 29 -4.81 -2.19 7.94
CA ASP A 29 -5.76 -2.29 6.83
C ASP A 29 -6.18 -0.91 6.29
N ASP A 30 -6.37 0.06 7.19
CA ASP A 30 -6.70 1.44 6.84
C ASP A 30 -5.51 2.10 6.13
N PHE A 31 -4.28 1.82 6.60
CA PHE A 31 -3.04 2.26 5.95
C PHE A 31 -2.91 1.65 4.55
N LYS A 32 -3.11 0.33 4.39
CA LYS A 32 -3.07 -0.34 3.08
C LYS A 32 -4.10 0.29 2.13
N THR A 33 -5.33 0.50 2.60
CA THR A 33 -6.39 1.16 1.83
C THR A 33 -6.00 2.58 1.39
N LEU A 34 -5.37 3.35 2.28
CA LEU A 34 -4.87 4.69 1.96
C LEU A 34 -3.79 4.64 0.87
N ILE A 35 -2.80 3.76 1.01
CA ILE A 35 -1.71 3.63 0.04
C ILE A 35 -2.23 3.15 -1.32
N GLN A 36 -3.17 2.21 -1.36
CA GLN A 36 -3.86 1.82 -2.60
C GLN A 36 -4.53 3.01 -3.28
N LYS A 37 -5.23 3.85 -2.52
CA LYS A 37 -5.88 5.04 -3.06
C LYS A 37 -4.87 6.07 -3.58
N VAL A 38 -3.78 6.28 -2.85
CA VAL A 38 -2.69 7.17 -3.28
C VAL A 38 -2.10 6.70 -4.60
N ALA A 39 -1.85 5.40 -4.76
CA ALA A 39 -1.32 4.82 -6.00
C ALA A 39 -2.28 4.98 -7.20
N GLN A 40 -3.59 5.03 -6.96
CA GLN A 40 -4.61 5.20 -8.02
C GLN A 40 -4.81 6.66 -8.45
N GLU A 41 -4.63 7.60 -7.53
CA GLU A 41 -5.01 9.01 -7.75
C GLU A 41 -3.81 9.95 -7.98
N THR A 42 -2.57 9.48 -7.80
CA THR A 42 -1.37 10.32 -7.83
C THR A 42 -0.36 9.86 -8.88
N ASP A 43 0.24 10.81 -9.59
CA ASP A 43 1.35 10.52 -10.51
C ASP A 43 2.60 10.09 -9.74
N TRP A 44 3.18 8.95 -10.12
CA TRP A 44 4.37 8.36 -9.49
C TRP A 44 5.51 9.35 -9.30
N GLU A 45 5.84 10.12 -10.35
CA GLU A 45 6.94 11.10 -10.35
C GLU A 45 6.71 12.28 -9.39
N THR A 46 5.47 12.51 -8.98
CA THR A 46 5.11 13.59 -8.04
C THR A 46 4.93 13.10 -6.62
N LEU A 47 4.92 11.78 -6.43
CA LEU A 47 4.71 11.15 -5.14
C LEU A 47 5.98 11.32 -4.28
N PRO A 48 5.86 11.75 -3.02
CA PRO A 48 6.99 11.81 -2.10
C PRO A 48 7.71 10.45 -2.00
N PRO A 49 9.06 10.40 -1.92
CA PRO A 49 9.81 9.14 -1.95
C PRO A 49 9.37 8.11 -0.92
N HIS A 50 9.03 8.54 0.31
CA HIS A 50 8.57 7.64 1.36
C HIS A 50 7.20 6.99 1.06
N LEU A 51 6.37 7.63 0.23
CA LEU A 51 5.11 7.05 -0.25
C LEU A 51 5.33 6.16 -1.47
N GLN A 52 6.32 6.45 -2.32
CA GLN A 52 6.74 5.52 -3.38
C GLN A 52 7.21 4.19 -2.78
N ASP A 53 8.09 4.24 -1.78
CA ASP A 53 8.56 3.04 -1.06
C ASP A 53 7.41 2.25 -0.43
N ALA A 54 6.41 2.94 0.11
CA ALA A 54 5.23 2.31 0.72
C ALA A 54 4.33 1.64 -0.32
N VAL A 55 4.15 2.26 -1.50
CA VAL A 55 3.42 1.67 -2.63
C VAL A 55 4.16 0.44 -3.15
N ASP A 56 5.47 0.52 -3.36
CA ASP A 56 6.28 -0.61 -3.82
C ASP A 56 6.21 -1.80 -2.86
N ALA A 57 6.33 -1.54 -1.56
CA ALA A 57 6.21 -2.59 -0.54
C ALA A 57 4.81 -3.25 -0.56
N MET A 58 3.75 -2.44 -0.69
CA MET A 58 2.38 -2.95 -0.78
C MET A 58 2.18 -3.82 -2.03
N LEU A 59 2.69 -3.39 -3.20
CA LEU A 59 2.60 -4.16 -4.44
C LEU A 59 3.37 -5.48 -4.34
N MET A 60 4.52 -5.47 -3.67
CA MET A 60 5.30 -6.68 -3.41
C MET A 60 4.53 -7.66 -2.50
N ASP A 61 3.89 -7.16 -1.45
CA ASP A 61 3.03 -7.96 -0.58
C ASP A 61 1.84 -8.55 -1.34
N GLU A 62 1.17 -7.76 -2.18
CA GLU A 62 0.07 -8.23 -3.03
C GLU A 62 0.51 -9.30 -4.02
N ALA A 63 1.66 -9.12 -4.68
CA ALA A 63 2.23 -10.11 -5.59
C ALA A 63 2.61 -11.43 -4.88
N ASN A 64 3.03 -11.36 -3.61
CA ASN A 64 3.32 -12.55 -2.80
C ASN A 64 2.05 -13.25 -2.31
N GLU A 65 0.98 -12.50 -2.04
CA GLU A 65 -0.33 -13.04 -1.66
C GLU A 65 -1.07 -13.66 -2.86
N GLU A 66 -0.82 -13.15 -4.06
CA GLU A 66 -1.34 -13.70 -5.30
C GLU A 66 -0.67 -15.04 -5.61
N ASN A 67 -1.27 -16.13 -5.12
CA ASN A 67 -0.92 -17.51 -5.46
C ASN A 67 -1.29 -17.89 -6.93
N SER A 68 -1.39 -16.90 -7.81
CA SER A 68 -1.66 -17.13 -9.22
C SER A 68 -0.40 -17.70 -9.89
N GLU A 69 -0.60 -18.63 -10.84
CA GLU A 69 0.52 -19.10 -11.65
C GLU A 69 1.16 -17.90 -12.34
N THR A 70 2.43 -17.65 -12.04
CA THR A 70 3.19 -16.57 -12.67
C THR A 70 3.25 -16.82 -14.17
N ARG A 71 2.51 -16.03 -14.97
CA ARG A 71 2.52 -16.16 -16.42
C ARG A 71 3.60 -15.25 -17.01
N PRO A 72 4.49 -15.76 -17.88
CA PRO A 72 5.44 -14.92 -18.58
C PRO A 72 4.73 -13.82 -19.38
N LEU A 73 5.20 -12.58 -19.27
CA LEU A 73 4.65 -11.43 -20.01
C LEU A 73 4.54 -11.71 -21.52
N ARG A 74 5.50 -12.46 -22.07
CA ARG A 74 5.52 -12.82 -23.49
C ARG A 74 4.35 -13.71 -23.92
N ASP A 75 3.84 -14.54 -23.02
CA ASP A 75 2.69 -15.40 -23.30
C ASP A 75 1.39 -14.59 -23.25
N LEU A 76 1.29 -13.64 -22.31
CA LEU A 76 0.18 -12.68 -22.24
C LEU A 76 0.09 -11.78 -23.48
N LEU A 77 1.22 -11.25 -23.94
CA LEU A 77 1.29 -10.39 -25.13
C LEU A 77 0.95 -11.15 -26.44
N ARG A 78 1.16 -12.47 -26.45
CA ARG A 78 0.77 -13.33 -27.58
C ARG A 78 -0.74 -13.56 -27.60
N GLU A 79 -1.40 -13.57 -26.44
CA GLU A 79 -2.87 -13.66 -26.33
C GLU A 79 -3.55 -12.35 -26.76
N THR A 80 -2.95 -11.18 -26.50
CA THR A 80 -3.50 -9.87 -26.88
C THR A 80 -3.16 -9.44 -28.32
N GLY A 81 -2.26 -10.16 -29.00
CA GLY A 81 -1.87 -9.89 -30.39
C GLY A 81 -0.89 -8.72 -30.56
N GLU A 82 -0.22 -8.28 -29.48
CA GLU A 82 0.72 -7.15 -29.48
C GLU A 82 2.18 -7.53 -29.78
N VAL A 83 2.47 -8.82 -29.98
CA VAL A 83 3.77 -9.31 -30.47
C VAL A 83 3.51 -10.36 -31.57
N PRO A 84 4.26 -10.36 -32.70
CA PRO A 84 4.13 -11.37 -33.75
C PRO A 84 4.41 -12.81 -33.27
#